data_AF-A0A936QJ39-F1
#
_entry.id   AF-A0A936QJ39-F1
#
_cell.length_a   1.000
_cell.length_b   1.000
_cell.length_c   1.000
_cell.angle_alpha   90.00
_cell.angle_beta   90.00
_cell.angle_gamma   90.00
#
_symmetry.space_group_name_H-M   'P 1'
#
loop_
_entity.id
_entity.type
_entity.pdbx_description
1 polymer ?
#
loop_
_entity_poly.entity_id
_entity_poly.type
_entity_poly.pdbx_seq_one_letter_code
_entity_poly.pdbx_strand_id
1 'polypeptide(L)'
;MNAYPITALATLVIAALMFVLAFNVGKARMKYGVKAPATTGEPTFERIYRVQMNTLESAICFLPCLWVFAAFMSDCWAGIVAAV
;
A
#
# COMPACT_ATOMS: atom_id res chain seq x y z
N MET A 1 2.64 20.93 -18.98
CA MET A 1 3.44 21.14 -17.75
C MET A 1 2.75 20.35 -16.65
N ASN A 2 3.34 19.26 -16.17
CA ASN A 2 2.70 18.41 -15.16
C ASN A 2 2.65 19.17 -13.83
N ALA A 3 1.46 19.36 -13.27
CA ALA A 3 1.28 20.14 -12.05
C ALA A 3 1.81 19.42 -10.79
N TYR A 4 1.83 18.07 -10.78
CA TYR A 4 2.21 17.26 -9.62
C TYR A 4 3.03 16.00 -9.96
N PRO A 5 4.22 16.13 -10.59
CA PRO A 5 5.04 14.98 -10.98
C PRO A 5 5.49 14.13 -9.78
N ILE A 6 5.78 14.73 -8.62
CA ILE A 6 6.31 14.03 -7.45
C ILE A 6 5.17 13.27 -6.75
N THR A 7 4.01 13.89 -6.60
CA THR A 7 2.82 13.24 -6.00
C THR A 7 2.33 12.06 -6.85
N ALA A 8 2.41 12.19 -8.19
CA ALA A 8 2.09 11.08 -9.09
C ALA A 8 3.07 9.91 -8.95
N LEU A 9 4.38 10.20 -8.84
CA LEU A 9 5.40 9.19 -8.59
C LEU A 9 5.18 8.50 -7.23
N ALA A 10 4.88 9.26 -6.18
CA ALA A 10 4.56 8.72 -4.87
C ALA A 10 3.35 7.76 -4.91
N THR A 11 2.30 8.13 -5.64
CA THR A 11 1.13 7.27 -5.84
C THR A 11 1.50 5.95 -6.53
N LEU A 12 2.38 6.00 -7.54
CA LEU A 12 2.88 4.78 -8.21
C LEU A 12 3.70 3.89 -7.27
N VAL A 13 4.54 4.48 -6.41
CA VAL A 13 5.32 3.74 -5.41
C VAL A 13 4.40 3.05 -4.40
N ILE A 14 3.38 3.74 -3.90
CA ILE A 14 2.38 3.15 -2.99
C ILE A 14 1.64 2.00 -3.69
N ALA A 15 1.23 2.18 -4.94
CA ALA A 15 0.59 1.11 -5.71
C ALA A 15 1.52 -0.10 -5.89
N ALA A 16 2.80 0.12 -6.21
CA ALA A 16 3.79 -0.94 -6.32
C ALA A 16 4.00 -1.70 -4.99
N LEU A 17 4.07 -0.99 -3.87
CA LEU A 17 4.15 -1.59 -2.53
C LEU A 17 2.94 -2.51 -2.27
N MET A 18 1.73 -2.04 -2.59
CA MET A 18 0.50 -2.82 -2.45
C MET A 18 0.52 -4.11 -3.29
N PHE A 19 1.02 -4.04 -4.52
CA PHE A 19 1.21 -5.22 -5.36
C PHE A 19 2.23 -6.21 -4.77
N VAL A 20 3.35 -5.73 -4.23
CA VAL A 20 4.36 -6.57 -3.58
C VAL A 20 3.79 -7.27 -2.35
N LEU A 21 3.03 -6.56 -1.51
CA LEU A 21 2.36 -7.14 -0.34
C LEU A 21 1.33 -8.20 -0.75
N ALA A 22 0.52 -7.93 -1.78
CA ALA A 22 -0.44 -8.90 -2.31
C ALA A 22 0.25 -10.15 -2.86
N PHE A 23 1.37 -9.99 -3.57
CA PHE A 23 2.17 -11.10 -4.07
C PHE A 23 2.78 -11.93 -2.93
N ASN A 24 3.26 -11.28 -1.86
CA ASN A 24 3.78 -11.96 -0.68
C ASN A 24 2.70 -12.77 0.04
N VAL A 25 1.48 -12.24 0.16
CA VAL A 25 0.32 -13.01 0.66
C VAL A 25 0.04 -14.20 -0.26
N GLY A 26 0.05 -14.02 -1.58
CA GLY A 26 -0.13 -15.12 -2.54
C GLY A 26 0.92 -16.22 -2.40
N LYS A 27 2.20 -15.86 -2.25
CA LYS A 27 3.28 -16.81 -1.96
C LYS A 27 3.08 -17.51 -0.61
N ALA A 28 2.62 -16.79 0.41
CA ALA A 28 2.32 -17.36 1.71
C ALA A 28 1.14 -18.36 1.63
N ARG A 29 0.10 -18.07 0.84
CA ARG A 29 -1.01 -19.02 0.58
C ARG A 29 -0.49 -20.33 0.00
N MET A 30 0.40 -20.26 -0.98
CA MET A 30 1.02 -21.46 -1.59
C MET A 30 1.91 -22.22 -0.60
N LYS A 31 2.70 -21.50 0.20
CA LYS A 31 3.64 -22.11 1.17
C LYS A 31 2.92 -22.81 2.33
N TYR A 32 1.87 -22.21 2.87
CA TYR A 32 1.14 -22.73 4.04
C TYR A 32 -0.13 -23.53 3.66
N GLY A 33 -0.38 -23.75 2.37
CA GLY A 33 -1.49 -24.57 1.90
C GLY A 33 -2.89 -24.00 2.16
N VAL A 34 -2.99 -22.69 2.41
CA VAL A 34 -4.28 -22.02 2.71
C VAL A 34 -5.05 -21.80 1.41
N LYS A 35 -5.96 -22.72 1.09
CA LYS A 35 -6.86 -22.60 -0.07
C LYS A 35 -7.80 -21.41 0.09
N ALA A 36 -7.96 -20.61 -0.95
CA ALA A 36 -9.00 -19.59 -0.99
C ALA A 36 -10.39 -20.26 -0.81
N PRO A 37 -11.36 -19.64 -0.09
CA PRO A 37 -11.39 -18.28 0.46
C PRO A 37 -10.84 -18.16 1.90
N ALA A 38 -10.25 -19.21 2.48
CA ALA A 38 -9.82 -19.17 3.87
C ALA A 38 -8.79 -18.05 4.10
N THR A 39 -8.99 -17.30 5.17
CA THR A 39 -8.11 -16.23 5.67
C THR A 39 -7.46 -16.59 7.00
N THR A 40 -7.79 -17.76 7.54
CA THR A 40 -7.26 -18.31 8.78
C THR A 40 -6.56 -19.64 8.51
N GLY A 41 -5.57 -19.96 9.33
CA GLY A 41 -4.78 -21.18 9.15
C GLY A 41 -3.52 -21.17 9.98
N GLU A 42 -2.37 -21.07 9.32
CA GLU A 42 -1.08 -21.02 10.00
C GLU A 42 -0.82 -19.61 10.59
N PRO A 43 -0.34 -19.47 11.83
CA PRO A 43 -0.17 -18.17 12.49
C PRO A 43 0.73 -17.17 11.73
N THR A 44 1.74 -17.65 11.02
CA THR A 44 2.62 -16.81 10.19
C THR A 44 1.89 -16.29 8.94
N PHE A 45 1.05 -17.10 8.30
CA PHE A 45 0.16 -16.65 7.22
C PHE A 45 -0.76 -15.52 7.70
N GLU A 46 -1.42 -15.71 8.84
CA GLU A 46 -2.33 -14.70 9.40
C GLU A 46 -1.61 -13.38 9.67
N ARG A 47 -0.38 -13.41 10.19
CA ARG A 47 0.44 -12.21 10.37
C ARG A 47 0.74 -11.50 9.06
N ILE A 48 1.16 -12.22 8.02
CA ILE A 48 1.47 -11.64 6.70
C ILE A 48 0.19 -11.03 6.08
N TYR A 49 -0.93 -11.72 6.21
CA TYR A 49 -2.23 -11.24 5.73
C TYR A 49 -2.70 -9.98 6.47
N ARG A 50 -2.53 -9.93 7.79
CA ARG A 50 -2.86 -8.74 8.62
C ARG A 50 -2.00 -7.53 8.26
N VAL A 51 -0.69 -7.72 8.01
CA VAL A 51 0.16 -6.62 7.54
C VAL A 51 -0.38 -6.04 6.23
N GLN A 52 -0.73 -6.90 5.27
CA GLN A 52 -1.26 -6.45 3.98
C GLN A 52 -2.60 -5.73 4.11
N MET A 53 -3.51 -6.20 4.97
CA MET A 53 -4.78 -5.52 5.23
C MET A 53 -4.59 -4.19 5.97
N ASN A 54 -3.77 -4.13 7.01
CA ASN A 54 -3.49 -2.89 7.74
C ASN A 54 -2.86 -1.82 6.83
N THR A 55 -1.94 -2.21 5.96
CA THR A 55 -1.36 -1.29 4.97
C THR A 55 -2.40 -0.81 3.96
N LEU A 56 -3.33 -1.70 3.54
CA LEU A 56 -4.43 -1.33 2.64
C LEU A 56 -5.35 -0.28 3.26
N GLU A 57 -5.78 -0.52 4.51
CA GLU A 57 -6.63 0.40 5.27
C GLU A 57 -5.95 1.77 5.43
N SER A 58 -4.64 1.77 5.75
CA SER A 58 -3.86 3.00 5.88
C SER A 58 -3.73 3.73 4.54
N ALA A 59 -3.47 3.01 3.45
CA ALA A 59 -3.29 3.59 2.11
C ALA A 59 -4.56 4.27 1.59
N ILE A 60 -5.74 3.71 1.88
CA ILE A 60 -7.04 4.30 1.51
C ILE A 60 -7.23 5.67 2.18
N CYS A 61 -6.81 5.83 3.44
CA CYS A 61 -6.85 7.12 4.12
C CYS A 61 -5.72 8.05 3.66
N PHE A 62 -4.54 7.51 3.38
CA PHE A 62 -3.34 8.29 3.07
C PHE A 62 -3.39 8.95 1.69
N LEU A 63 -3.80 8.22 0.66
CA LEU A 63 -3.87 8.71 -0.72
C LEU A 63 -4.72 9.98 -0.89
N PRO A 64 -5.99 10.06 -0.42
CA PRO A 64 -6.77 11.28 -0.57
C PRO A 64 -6.16 12.46 0.19
N CYS A 65 -5.64 12.23 1.40
CA CYS A 65 -4.95 13.26 2.18
C CYS A 65 -3.70 13.78 1.45
N LEU A 66 -2.92 12.90 0.82
CA LEU A 66 -1.73 13.25 0.05
C LEU A 66 -2.08 14.15 -1.14
N TRP A 67 -3.14 13.81 -1.88
CA TRP A 67 -3.57 14.59 -3.05
C TRP A 67 -4.15 15.95 -2.67
N VAL A 68 -4.90 16.04 -1.57
CA VAL A 68 -5.34 17.34 -1.02
C VAL A 68 -4.12 18.16 -0.62
N PHE A 69 -3.16 17.59 0.09
CA PHE A 69 -1.96 18.32 0.51
C PHE A 69 -1.11 18.80 -0.68
N ALA A 70 -0.96 17.99 -1.72
CA ALA A 70 -0.28 18.38 -2.96
C ALA A 70 -0.98 19.55 -3.65
N ALA A 71 -2.32 19.55 -3.71
CA ALA A 71 -3.10 20.58 -4.37
C ALA A 71 -3.11 21.93 -3.63
N PHE A 72 -3.09 21.91 -2.30
CA PHE A 72 -3.20 23.14 -1.49
C PHE A 72 -1.86 23.70 -1.00
N MET A 73 -0.82 22.88 -0.84
CA MET A 73 0.45 23.31 -0.25
C MET A 73 1.59 23.32 -1.29
N SER A 74 2.11 22.15 -1.67
CA SER A 74 3.12 22.00 -2.72
C SER A 74 3.40 20.53 -3.03
N ASP A 75 3.84 20.25 -4.27
CA ASP A 75 4.24 18.91 -4.72
C ASP A 75 5.51 18.39 -4.02
N CYS A 76 6.49 19.26 -3.71
CA CYS A 76 7.72 18.85 -3.01
C CYS A 76 7.45 18.36 -1.58
N TRP A 77 6.66 19.11 -0.81
CA TRP A 77 6.31 18.70 0.56
C TRP A 77 5.43 17.45 0.55
N ALA A 78 4.53 17.30 -0.42
CA ALA A 78 3.74 16.08 -0.57
C ALA A 78 4.62 14.85 -0.84
N GLY A 79 5.64 14.98 -1.70
CA GLY A 79 6.62 13.92 -1.94
C GLY A 79 7.40 13.51 -0.68
N ILE A 80 7.83 14.47 0.14
CA ILE A 80 8.53 14.18 1.40
C ILE A 80 7.62 13.45 2.37
N VAL A 81 6.36 13.91 2.54
CA VAL A 81 5.39 13.26 3.41
C VAL A 81 5.05 11.84 2.93
N ALA A 82 5.03 11.60 1.63
CA ALA A 82 4.83 10.26 1.08
C ALA A 82 6.01 9.30 1.27
N ALA A 83 7.21 9.81 1.51
CA ALA A 83 8.40 8.99 1.71
C ALA A 83 8.61 8.54 3.17
N VAL A 84 7.90 9.15 4.13
CA VAL A 84 7.99 8.88 5.58
C VAL A 84 6.82 7.99 6.02
#